data_AF-A0A9P6V337-F1
#
_entry.id   AF-A0A9P6V337-F1
#
_cell.length_a   1.000
_cell.length_b   1.000
_cell.length_c   1.000
_cell.angle_alpha   90.00
_cell.angle_beta   90.00
_cell.angle_gamma   90.00
#
_symmetry.space_group_name_H-M   'P 1'
#
loop_
_entity.id
_entity.type
_entity.pdbx_description
1 polymer ?
#
loop_
_entity_poly.entity_id
_entity_poly.type
_entity_poly.pdbx_seq_one_letter_code
_entity_poly.pdbx_strand_id
1 'polypeptide(L)'
;MSLLCLNRQFARLGLTAETSAFTNQVRFASKKAGGSTKNNRDSAGRRLGAKKVGGQPVIPGNIIYRQRGTHFYPGENVGMGKDHTLYSLESGWVQYYQDPVKDKKFWKRTYVGVTLHKDEVLPTPLNEPRRRAFTMVDTAAYKRQLDQSRKEALEELVCLEKAVQA
;
A
#
# COMPACT_ATOMS: atom_id res chain seq x y z
N MET A 1 7.25 -71.71 67.14
CA MET A 1 8.48 -72.37 66.70
C MET A 1 9.41 -71.28 66.19
N SER A 2 10.53 -70.86 66.78
CA SER A 2 11.29 -71.22 67.98
C SER A 2 12.36 -70.12 68.17
N LEU A 3 12.63 -69.77 69.43
CA LEU A 3 13.89 -69.31 70.03
C LEU A 3 14.75 -68.26 69.27
N LEU A 4 14.81 -67.02 69.78
CA LEU A 4 15.80 -66.52 70.75
C LEU A 4 17.24 -66.49 70.21
N CYS A 5 17.76 -65.29 69.94
CA CYS A 5 19.09 -64.91 70.42
C CYS A 5 19.24 -63.37 70.50
N LEU A 6 18.98 -62.84 71.69
CA LEU A 6 19.54 -61.57 72.16
C LEU A 6 21.06 -61.76 72.35
N ASN A 7 21.90 -60.81 71.90
CA ASN A 7 22.51 -59.82 72.80
C ASN A 7 23.74 -59.10 72.22
N ARG A 8 23.74 -57.78 72.49
CA ARG A 8 24.86 -56.93 72.93
C ARG A 8 26.13 -56.91 72.08
N GLN A 9 26.31 -55.80 71.36
CA GLN A 9 27.47 -54.93 71.60
C GLN A 9 27.02 -53.48 71.62
N PHE A 10 26.71 -52.99 72.82
CA PHE A 10 26.56 -51.56 73.12
C PHE A 10 27.77 -51.19 73.97
N ALA A 11 28.68 -50.38 73.42
CA ALA A 11 29.44 -49.32 74.09
C ALA A 11 30.73 -49.02 73.32
N ARG A 12 30.75 -47.86 72.65
CA ARG A 12 31.85 -46.89 72.78
C ARG A 12 31.36 -45.53 72.29
N LEU A 13 30.83 -44.81 73.28
CA LEU A 13 30.99 -43.39 73.57
C LEU A 13 31.52 -42.51 72.43
N GLY A 14 30.69 -41.55 72.03
CA GLY A 14 31.08 -40.44 71.15
C GLY A 14 29.96 -39.42 70.95
N LEU A 15 29.27 -39.02 72.03
CA LEU A 15 28.38 -37.85 72.02
C LEU A 15 29.15 -36.65 72.58
N THR A 16 29.69 -35.83 71.69
CA THR A 16 29.94 -34.41 71.98
C THR A 16 28.99 -33.63 71.08
N ALA A 17 27.98 -33.05 71.72
CA ALA A 17 27.08 -32.10 71.10
C ALA A 17 27.88 -30.86 70.69
N GLU A 18 27.75 -30.45 69.43
CA GLU A 18 27.95 -29.06 69.06
C GLU A 18 26.72 -28.51 68.35
N THR A 19 26.45 -27.30 68.77
CA THR A 19 25.33 -26.44 68.51
C THR A 19 25.28 -25.93 67.09
N SER A 20 24.06 -25.51 66.73
CA SER A 20 23.74 -24.42 65.81
C SER A 20 23.46 -24.79 64.35
N ALA A 21 22.26 -24.34 63.97
CA ALA A 21 22.02 -23.63 62.73
C ALA A 21 22.06 -24.46 61.45
N PHE A 22 20.87 -24.90 61.06
CA PHE A 22 20.13 -24.44 59.89
C PHE A 22 19.32 -25.62 59.39
N THR A 23 18.02 -25.62 59.70
CA THR A 23 17.07 -26.35 58.86
C THR A 23 17.27 -25.83 57.44
N ASN A 24 17.86 -26.63 56.56
CA ASN A 24 17.92 -26.37 55.14
C ASN A 24 16.49 -26.37 54.59
N GLN A 25 15.79 -25.25 54.75
CA GLN A 25 14.51 -25.04 54.11
C GLN A 25 14.78 -24.84 52.62
N VAL A 26 14.71 -25.93 51.86
CA VAL A 26 14.70 -25.88 50.40
C VAL A 26 13.40 -25.21 49.98
N ARG A 27 13.42 -23.89 49.78
CA ARG A 27 12.35 -23.21 49.06
C ARG A 27 12.56 -23.49 47.58
N PHE A 28 11.77 -24.42 47.04
CA PHE A 28 11.66 -24.56 45.58
C PHE A 28 11.30 -23.18 45.01
N ALA A 29 12.08 -22.72 44.04
CA ALA A 29 11.80 -21.47 43.37
C ALA A 29 10.36 -21.50 42.81
N SER A 30 9.47 -20.70 43.37
CA SER A 30 8.22 -20.35 42.68
C SER A 30 8.65 -19.64 41.40
N LYS A 31 8.35 -20.22 40.23
CA LYS A 31 8.69 -19.56 38.98
C LYS A 31 7.95 -18.22 38.94
N LYS A 32 8.66 -17.11 39.11
CA LYS A 32 8.07 -15.75 39.19
C LYS A 32 7.47 -15.30 37.85
N ALA A 33 7.70 -16.04 36.78
CA ALA A 33 7.16 -15.75 35.46
C ALA A 33 6.63 -17.05 34.85
N GLY A 34 5.32 -17.26 34.96
CA GLY A 34 4.61 -17.93 33.88
C GLY A 34 4.81 -17.05 32.65
N GLY A 35 5.64 -17.50 31.71
CA GLY A 35 5.82 -16.81 30.45
C GLY A 35 4.46 -16.49 29.82
N SER A 36 4.36 -15.40 29.07
CA SER A 36 3.13 -15.01 28.37
C SER A 36 2.65 -16.17 27.49
N THR A 37 1.70 -16.95 27.99
CA THR A 37 1.08 -18.06 27.25
C THR A 37 -0.12 -17.49 26.50
N LYS A 38 0.17 -16.96 25.29
CA LYS A 38 -0.69 -16.82 24.11
C LYS A 38 0.00 -15.88 23.13
N ASN A 39 0.68 -16.43 22.13
CA ASN A 39 1.16 -15.66 20.98
C ASN A 39 -0.03 -15.39 20.06
N ASN A 40 -0.73 -14.28 20.30
CA ASN A 40 -1.82 -13.79 19.45
C ASN A 40 -1.56 -12.31 19.11
N ARG A 41 -0.43 -12.03 18.47
CA ARG A 41 0.04 -10.68 18.10
C ARG A 41 0.07 -10.54 16.58
N ASP A 42 -1.10 -10.55 15.96
CA ASP A 42 -1.22 -10.30 14.52
C ASP A 42 -1.63 -8.86 14.26
N SER A 43 -0.94 -8.22 13.31
CA SER A 43 -1.29 -6.87 12.88
C SER A 43 -2.41 -6.91 11.84
N ALA A 44 -3.29 -5.92 11.84
CA ALA A 44 -4.32 -5.80 10.81
C ALA A 44 -3.73 -5.72 9.40
N GLY A 45 -4.44 -6.30 8.43
CA GLY A 45 -4.07 -6.25 7.02
C GLY A 45 -3.99 -4.81 6.50
N ARG A 46 -2.97 -4.53 5.67
CA ARG A 46 -2.67 -3.17 5.16
C ARG A 46 -3.40 -2.81 3.85
N ARG A 47 -4.29 -3.68 3.37
CA ARG A 47 -5.12 -3.48 2.15
C ARG A 47 -4.29 -3.08 0.91
N LEU A 48 -3.13 -3.72 0.75
CA LEU A 48 -2.25 -3.56 -0.42
C LEU A 48 -2.90 -4.16 -1.69
N GLY A 49 -2.30 -3.93 -2.85
CA GLY A 49 -2.73 -4.46 -4.14
C GLY A 49 -3.30 -3.40 -5.10
N ALA A 50 -3.87 -3.90 -6.20
CA ALA A 50 -4.48 -3.09 -7.24
C ALA A 50 -5.72 -2.36 -6.71
N LYS A 51 -5.84 -1.10 -7.13
CA LYS A 51 -6.99 -0.23 -6.90
C LYS A 51 -7.70 0.12 -8.21
N LYS A 52 -6.94 0.11 -9.31
CA LYS A 52 -7.46 0.17 -10.67
C LYS A 52 -6.89 -1.01 -11.46
N VAL A 53 -7.74 -1.70 -12.21
CA VAL A 53 -7.31 -2.80 -13.09
C VAL A 53 -7.07 -2.29 -14.51
N GLY A 54 -6.43 -3.12 -15.35
CA GLY A 54 -6.17 -2.77 -16.75
C GLY A 54 -7.46 -2.42 -17.50
N GLY A 55 -7.42 -1.37 -18.31
CA GLY A 55 -8.56 -0.88 -19.09
C GLY A 55 -9.57 -0.07 -18.28
N GLN A 56 -9.27 0.34 -17.04
CA GLN A 56 -10.13 1.25 -16.28
C GLN A 56 -9.76 2.73 -16.50
N PRO A 57 -10.75 3.64 -16.52
CA PRO A 57 -10.51 5.06 -16.63
C PRO A 57 -10.00 5.65 -15.30
N VAL A 58 -9.07 6.59 -15.40
CA VAL A 58 -8.46 7.31 -14.28
C VAL A 58 -8.36 8.80 -14.56
N ILE A 59 -8.35 9.58 -13.48
CA ILE A 59 -8.15 11.03 -13.45
C ILE A 59 -6.82 11.27 -12.70
N PRO A 60 -6.10 12.39 -12.92
CA PRO A 60 -4.89 12.71 -12.17
C PRO A 60 -5.07 12.56 -10.65
N GLY A 61 -4.11 11.94 -9.98
CA GLY A 61 -4.10 11.70 -8.53
C GLY A 61 -4.75 10.39 -8.08
N ASN A 62 -5.45 9.67 -8.97
CA ASN A 62 -6.01 8.38 -8.61
C ASN A 62 -4.91 7.35 -8.30
N ILE A 63 -5.09 6.61 -7.20
CA ILE A 63 -4.20 5.50 -6.85
C ILE A 63 -4.51 4.30 -7.76
N ILE A 64 -3.46 3.76 -8.38
CA ILE A 64 -3.57 2.58 -9.26
C ILE A 64 -3.16 1.32 -8.50
N TYR A 65 -2.06 1.36 -7.75
CA TYR A 65 -1.54 0.19 -7.03
C TYR A 65 -0.85 0.60 -5.72
N ARG A 66 -1.20 -0.06 -4.60
CA ARG A 66 -0.51 0.10 -3.31
C ARG A 66 0.39 -1.08 -3.05
N GLN A 67 1.67 -0.85 -2.80
CA GLN A 67 2.66 -1.92 -2.67
C GLN A 67 3.65 -1.65 -1.54
N ARG A 68 4.46 -2.67 -1.22
CA ARG A 68 5.67 -2.55 -0.41
C ARG A 68 6.85 -2.91 -1.31
N GLY A 69 7.76 -1.96 -1.49
CA GLY A 69 8.74 -2.04 -2.57
C GLY A 69 8.09 -1.89 -3.95
N THR A 70 8.88 -2.03 -5.00
CA THR A 70 8.46 -1.87 -6.40
C THR A 70 8.23 -3.22 -7.05
N HIS A 71 7.03 -3.79 -6.89
CA HIS A 71 6.61 -4.94 -7.68
C HIS A 71 6.26 -4.51 -9.10
N PHE A 72 5.53 -3.39 -9.19
CA PHE A 72 5.30 -2.68 -10.43
C PHE A 72 6.06 -1.35 -10.42
N TYR A 73 6.62 -1.00 -11.58
CA TYR A 73 7.34 0.24 -11.80
C TYR A 73 6.44 1.29 -12.45
N PRO A 74 6.68 2.59 -12.20
CA PRO A 74 5.98 3.65 -12.91
C PRO A 74 6.37 3.63 -14.40
N GLY A 75 5.37 3.53 -15.26
CA GLY A 75 5.47 3.62 -16.70
C GLY A 75 5.06 5.00 -17.21
N GLU A 76 4.44 5.06 -18.39
CA GLU A 76 3.98 6.32 -18.99
C GLU A 76 2.85 6.96 -18.18
N ASN A 77 2.92 8.27 -17.96
CA ASN A 77 1.91 9.08 -17.24
C ASN A 77 1.56 8.60 -15.82
N VAL A 78 2.48 7.89 -15.17
CA VAL A 78 2.33 7.39 -13.79
C VAL A 78 3.46 7.89 -12.91
N GLY A 79 3.09 8.38 -11.72
CA GLY A 79 4.01 8.77 -10.67
C GLY A 79 4.14 7.71 -9.58
N MET A 80 5.20 7.80 -8.77
CA MET A 80 5.43 6.93 -7.61
C MET A 80 5.58 7.76 -6.34
N GLY A 81 4.83 7.41 -5.30
CA GLY A 81 4.89 8.06 -3.99
C GLY A 81 6.00 7.52 -3.08
N LYS A 82 6.14 8.12 -1.88
CA LYS A 82 7.14 7.71 -0.87
C LYS A 82 6.99 6.24 -0.45
N ASP A 83 5.77 5.74 -0.38
CA ASP A 83 5.47 4.34 -0.03
C ASP A 83 5.43 3.41 -1.27
N HIS A 84 5.99 3.85 -2.40
CA HIS A 84 5.95 3.17 -3.70
C HIS A 84 4.54 2.98 -4.27
N THR A 85 3.54 3.71 -3.75
CA THR A 85 2.20 3.74 -4.33
C THR A 85 2.25 4.38 -5.71
N LEU A 86 1.64 3.73 -6.70
CA LEU A 86 1.54 4.24 -8.06
C LEU A 86 0.25 5.04 -8.23
N TYR A 87 0.36 6.22 -8.83
CA TYR A 87 -0.77 7.12 -9.09
C TYR A 87 -0.71 7.71 -10.49
N SER A 88 -1.87 8.07 -11.06
CA SER A 88 -1.98 8.68 -12.39
C SER A 88 -1.58 10.15 -12.37
N LEU A 89 -0.83 10.59 -13.37
CA LEU A 89 -0.50 12.01 -13.60
C LEU A 89 -1.48 12.67 -14.57
N GLU A 90 -1.98 11.91 -15.53
CA GLU A 90 -2.91 12.37 -16.56
C GLU A 90 -4.23 11.58 -16.50
N SER A 91 -5.28 12.12 -17.11
CA SER A 91 -6.54 11.41 -17.31
C SER A 91 -6.41 10.43 -18.47
N GLY A 92 -6.85 9.20 -18.29
CA GLY A 92 -6.64 8.17 -19.29
C GLY A 92 -7.07 6.77 -18.85
N TRP A 93 -6.45 5.74 -19.44
CA TRP A 93 -6.76 4.33 -19.23
C TRP A 93 -5.55 3.58 -18.70
N VAL A 94 -5.73 2.79 -17.64
CA VAL A 94 -4.63 2.04 -17.01
C VAL A 94 -4.21 0.86 -17.87
N GLN A 95 -2.90 0.68 -18.07
CA GLN A 95 -2.33 -0.49 -18.75
C GLN A 95 -1.15 -1.07 -17.98
N TYR A 96 -1.08 -2.39 -17.94
CA TYR A 96 0.04 -3.15 -17.36
C TYR A 96 0.83 -3.78 -18.49
N TYR A 97 2.14 -3.54 -18.55
CA TYR A 97 2.97 -3.95 -19.68
C TYR A 97 4.42 -4.22 -19.26
N GLN A 98 5.20 -4.81 -20.16
CA GLN A 98 6.63 -5.06 -19.98
C GLN A 98 7.40 -4.35 -21.08
N ASP A 99 8.49 -3.66 -20.72
CA ASP A 99 9.29 -2.86 -21.65
C ASP A 99 10.60 -3.57 -22.01
N PRO A 100 10.66 -4.32 -23.13
CA PRO A 100 11.88 -5.04 -23.52
C PRO A 100 13.05 -4.09 -23.82
N VAL A 101 12.75 -2.87 -24.29
CA VAL A 101 13.77 -1.88 -24.67
C VAL A 101 14.47 -1.30 -23.43
N LYS A 102 13.75 -1.12 -22.32
CA LYS A 102 14.30 -0.55 -21.07
C LYS A 102 15.00 -1.62 -20.22
N ASP A 103 14.52 -2.85 -20.25
CA ASP A 103 14.98 -3.95 -19.39
C ASP A 103 16.25 -4.66 -19.85
N LYS A 104 17.18 -3.96 -20.52
CA LYS A 104 18.44 -4.58 -21.03
C LYS A 104 19.40 -5.07 -19.94
N LYS A 105 19.25 -4.59 -18.69
CA LYS A 105 20.23 -4.78 -17.61
C LYS A 105 19.70 -5.55 -16.39
N PHE A 106 18.38 -5.59 -16.19
CA PHE A 106 17.75 -6.21 -15.02
C PHE A 106 16.67 -7.18 -15.48
N TRP A 107 16.48 -8.25 -14.73
CA TRP A 107 15.43 -9.24 -14.98
C TRP A 107 14.03 -8.59 -14.98
N LYS A 108 13.19 -9.09 -15.91
CA LYS A 108 11.77 -8.80 -16.19
C LYS A 108 11.07 -7.83 -15.23
N ARG A 109 11.06 -6.53 -15.54
CA ARG A 109 10.24 -5.55 -14.80
C ARG A 109 8.87 -5.44 -15.43
N THR A 110 7.85 -5.21 -14.59
CA THR A 110 6.49 -4.92 -15.06
C THR A 110 6.15 -3.48 -14.72
N TYR A 111 5.57 -2.78 -15.68
CA TYR A 111 5.26 -1.37 -15.61
C TYR A 111 3.75 -1.16 -15.55
N VAL A 112 3.35 -0.06 -14.93
CA VAL A 112 1.98 0.46 -15.00
C VAL A 112 2.03 1.81 -15.69
N GLY A 113 1.26 1.95 -16.77
CA GLY A 113 1.12 3.20 -17.50
C GLY A 113 -0.33 3.63 -17.59
N VAL A 114 -0.53 4.87 -17.98
CA VAL A 114 -1.83 5.46 -18.30
C VAL A 114 -1.77 6.01 -19.72
N THR A 115 -2.60 5.46 -20.60
CA THR A 115 -2.73 5.94 -21.99
C THR A 115 -3.80 7.01 -22.08
N LEU A 116 -3.65 7.94 -23.02
CA LEU A 116 -4.62 9.03 -23.20
C LEU A 116 -5.91 8.51 -23.84
N HIS A 117 -5.73 7.65 -24.83
CA HIS A 117 -6.81 6.99 -25.53
C HIS A 117 -6.85 5.50 -25.18
N LYS A 118 -8.01 4.88 -25.34
CA LYS A 118 -8.21 3.47 -25.00
C LYS A 118 -7.54 2.52 -26.01
N ASP A 119 -7.36 2.99 -27.24
CA ASP A 119 -6.86 2.21 -28.37
C ASP A 119 -5.33 2.16 -28.44
N GLU A 120 -4.65 3.04 -27.71
CA GLU A 120 -3.20 3.04 -27.59
C GLU A 120 -2.75 1.81 -26.81
N VAL A 121 -1.61 1.22 -27.17
CA VAL A 121 -1.03 0.06 -26.47
C VAL A 121 0.38 0.41 -26.03
N LEU A 122 0.67 0.17 -24.75
CA LEU A 122 2.03 0.28 -24.20
C LEU A 122 2.78 -1.06 -24.33
N PRO A 123 4.09 -1.08 -24.63
CA PRO A 123 5.02 0.04 -24.80
C PRO A 123 4.79 0.90 -26.04
N THR A 124 4.98 2.22 -25.96
CA THR A 124 5.18 3.01 -27.17
C THR A 124 6.51 2.65 -27.85
N PRO A 125 6.55 2.51 -29.19
CA PRO A 125 7.80 2.26 -29.91
C PRO A 125 8.71 3.49 -29.86
N LEU A 126 10.03 3.26 -29.83
CA LEU A 126 11.04 4.29 -29.55
C LEU A 126 11.03 5.50 -30.51
N ASN A 127 10.70 5.26 -31.78
CA ASN A 127 10.78 6.28 -32.84
C ASN A 127 9.47 7.05 -33.03
N GLU A 128 8.41 6.73 -32.28
CA GLU A 128 7.14 7.44 -32.38
C GLU A 128 7.16 8.71 -31.54
N PRO A 129 6.56 9.82 -32.00
CA PRO A 129 6.39 10.99 -31.16
C PRO A 129 5.59 10.66 -29.91
N ARG A 130 6.05 11.18 -28.76
CA ARG A 130 5.36 11.03 -27.49
C ARG A 130 3.99 11.71 -27.54
N ARG A 131 2.94 10.96 -27.23
CA ARG A 131 1.59 11.48 -27.03
C ARG A 131 1.54 12.31 -25.75
N ARG A 132 0.99 13.52 -25.84
CA ARG A 132 0.84 14.45 -24.71
C ARG A 132 -0.54 15.09 -24.78
N ALA A 133 -1.21 15.22 -23.64
CA ALA A 133 -2.49 15.92 -23.60
C ALA A 133 -2.29 17.44 -23.47
N PHE A 134 -2.96 18.21 -24.33
CA PHE A 134 -3.12 19.66 -24.15
C PHE A 134 -4.48 19.89 -23.48
N THR A 135 -4.55 19.71 -22.15
CA THR A 135 -5.79 19.83 -21.38
C THR A 135 -6.19 21.28 -21.10
N MET A 136 -5.49 22.26 -21.69
CA MET A 136 -5.75 23.68 -21.49
C MET A 136 -6.75 24.20 -22.52
N VAL A 137 -7.71 24.98 -22.07
CA VAL A 137 -8.75 25.61 -22.91
C VAL A 137 -8.50 27.12 -22.98
N ASP A 138 -8.63 27.71 -24.17
CA ASP A 138 -8.57 29.15 -24.35
C ASP A 138 -9.85 29.82 -23.84
N THR A 139 -9.79 30.35 -22.62
CA THR A 139 -10.91 31.03 -21.98
C THR A 139 -11.21 32.39 -22.61
N ALA A 140 -10.22 33.05 -23.23
CA ALA A 140 -10.41 34.35 -23.85
C ALA A 140 -11.18 34.23 -25.17
N ALA A 141 -10.83 33.25 -26.00
CA ALA A 141 -11.57 32.92 -27.21
C ALA A 141 -13.02 32.53 -26.89
N TYR A 142 -13.22 31.69 -25.87
CA TYR A 142 -14.56 31.28 -25.43
C TYR A 142 -15.42 32.47 -24.98
N LYS A 143 -14.83 33.41 -24.22
CA LYS A 143 -15.54 34.62 -23.81
C LYS A 143 -15.94 35.50 -24.99
N ARG A 144 -15.05 35.66 -25.98
CA ARG A 144 -15.36 36.42 -27.21
C ARG A 144 -16.54 35.81 -27.98
N GLN A 145 -16.59 34.49 -28.08
CA GLN A 145 -17.70 33.78 -28.72
C GLN A 145 -19.02 34.03 -27.97
N LEU A 146 -19.02 33.91 -26.64
CA LEU A 146 -20.20 34.20 -25.82
C LEU A 146 -20.67 35.66 -25.97
N ASP A 147 -19.73 36.60 -25.97
CA ASP A 147 -20.04 38.02 -26.13
C ASP A 147 -20.63 38.30 -27.53
N GLN A 148 -20.18 37.60 -28.56
CA GLN A 148 -20.71 37.70 -29.92
C GLN A 148 -22.13 37.11 -30.03
N SER A 149 -22.34 35.87 -29.57
CA SER A 149 -23.67 35.25 -29.57
C SER A 149 -24.69 36.03 -28.74
N ARG A 150 -24.24 36.65 -27.63
CA ARG A 150 -25.10 37.54 -26.83
C ARG A 150 -25.53 38.78 -27.60
N LYS A 151 -24.63 39.39 -28.38
CA LYS A 151 -24.97 40.56 -29.22
C LYS A 151 -25.98 40.18 -30.30
N GLU A 152 -25.73 39.08 -31.02
CA GLU A 152 -26.61 38.58 -32.07
C GLU A 152 -28.02 38.29 -31.53
N ALA A 153 -28.13 37.60 -30.37
CA ALA A 153 -29.42 37.33 -29.74
C ALA A 153 -30.18 38.61 -29.31
N LEU A 154 -29.46 39.63 -28.83
CA LEU A 154 -30.09 40.92 -28.49
C LEU A 154 -30.56 41.66 -29.74
N GLU A 155 -29.79 41.62 -30.82
CA GLU A 155 -30.16 42.22 -32.10
C GLU A 155 -31.41 41.55 -32.69
N GLU A 156 -31.52 40.23 -32.63
CA GLU A 156 -32.70 39.48 -33.04
C GLU A 156 -33.94 39.88 -32.22
N LEU A 157 -33.83 39.97 -30.89
CA LEU A 157 -34.92 40.39 -30.02
C LEU A 157 -35.41 41.82 -30.33
N VAL A 158 -34.47 42.74 -30.54
CA VAL A 158 -34.80 44.13 -30.92
C VAL A 158 -35.49 44.17 -32.29
N CYS A 159 -35.08 43.33 -33.23
CA CYS A 159 -35.71 43.25 -34.55
C CYS A 159 -37.14 42.70 -34.45
N LEU A 160 -37.37 41.70 -33.60
CA LEU A 160 -38.69 41.15 -33.32
C LEU A 160 -39.61 42.15 -32.62
N GLU A 161 -39.13 42.90 -31.62
CA GLU A 161 -39.91 43.98 -30.99
C GLU A 161 -40.37 45.02 -32.00
N LYS A 162 -39.47 45.43 -32.91
CA LYS A 162 -39.81 46.38 -33.98
C LYS A 162 -40.83 45.82 -34.96
N ALA A 163 -40.79 44.52 -35.24
CA ALA A 163 -41.75 43.86 -36.14
C ALA A 163 -43.14 43.68 -35.50
N VAL A 164 -43.24 43.57 -34.17
CA VAL A 164 -44.52 43.50 -33.44
C VAL A 164 -45.19 44.87 -33.32
N GLN A 165 -44.41 45.96 -33.31
CA GLN A 165 -44.92 47.33 -33.18
C GLN A 165 -45.32 48.00 -34.52
N ALA A 166 -45.05 47.35 -35.65
CA ALA A 166 -45.40 47.80 -37.01
C ALA A 166 -46.71 47.15 -37.48
#